data_AF-A0A2K9K046-F1
#
_entry.id   AF-A0A2K9K046-F1
#
_cell.length_a   1.000
_cell.length_b   1.000
_cell.length_c   1.000
_cell.angle_alpha   90.00
_cell.angle_beta   90.00
_cell.angle_gamma   90.00
#
_symmetry.space_group_name_H-M   'P 1'
#
loop_
_entity.id
_entity.type
_entity.pdbx_description
1 polymer ?
#
loop_
_entity_poly.entity_id
_entity_poly.type
_entity_poly.pdbx_seq_one_letter_code
_entity_poly.pdbx_strand_id
1 'polypeptide(L)'
;MNKSLVVILAVSLLSACKATVPEPYQKDREPESRTEYSGVEGLAQQQQDQNYLMRKELQDKCDDAKVNLAIAKSDKTTKAIKKHQREIKDYCI
;
A
#
# COMPACT_ATOMS: atom_id res chain seq x y z
N MET A 1 18.19 -20.79 -43.87
CA MET A 1 18.13 -19.68 -42.89
C MET A 1 19.53 -19.36 -42.42
N ASN A 2 20.03 -18.16 -42.71
CA ASN A 2 21.40 -17.79 -42.38
C ASN A 2 21.48 -17.49 -40.87
N LYS A 3 22.20 -18.32 -40.10
CA LYS A 3 22.24 -18.24 -38.62
C LYS A 3 22.62 -16.84 -38.12
N SER A 4 23.47 -16.13 -38.88
CA SER A 4 23.86 -14.75 -38.58
C SER A 4 22.70 -13.74 -38.65
N LEU A 5 21.71 -13.96 -39.52
CA LEU A 5 20.57 -13.04 -39.66
C LEU A 5 19.65 -13.09 -38.43
N VAL A 6 19.50 -14.28 -37.84
CA VAL A 6 18.69 -14.52 -36.64
C VAL A 6 19.31 -13.83 -35.43
N VAL A 7 20.64 -13.85 -35.31
CA VAL A 7 21.36 -13.20 -34.21
C VAL A 7 21.24 -11.67 -34.30
N ILE A 8 21.35 -11.09 -35.51
CA ILE A 8 21.23 -9.64 -35.70
C ILE A 8 19.81 -9.15 -35.35
N LEU A 9 18.77 -9.88 -35.78
CA LEU A 9 17.38 -9.60 -35.42
C LEU A 9 17.15 -9.68 -33.91
N ALA A 10 17.71 -10.70 -33.24
CA ALA A 10 17.57 -10.85 -31.80
C ALA A 10 18.22 -9.70 -31.03
N VAL A 11 19.43 -9.25 -31.42
CA VAL A 11 20.11 -8.12 -30.76
C VAL A 11 19.38 -6.79 -31.00
N SER A 12 18.76 -6.60 -32.16
CA SER A 12 17.99 -5.40 -32.48
C SER A 12 16.72 -5.22 -31.64
N LEU A 13 16.17 -6.30 -31.08
CA LEU A 13 14.99 -6.25 -30.20
C LEU A 13 15.31 -5.80 -28.77
N LEU A 14 16.59 -5.88 -28.34
CA LEU A 14 17.00 -5.47 -26.99
C LEU A 14 17.29 -3.97 -26.87
N SER A 15 17.44 -3.23 -27.98
CA SER A 15 17.70 -1.78 -27.97
C SER A 15 16.48 -0.94 -27.60
N ALA A 16 15.31 -1.56 -27.43
CA ALA A 16 14.07 -0.89 -27.05
C ALA A 16 13.92 -0.64 -25.53
N CYS A 17 14.81 -1.18 -24.69
CA CYS A 17 14.88 -0.81 -23.28
C CYS A 17 15.49 0.59 -23.14
N LYS A 18 14.66 1.63 -23.32
CA LYS A 18 15.02 2.99 -22.86
C LYS A 18 15.27 2.91 -21.36
N ALA A 19 16.40 3.44 -20.90
CA ALA A 19 16.65 3.65 -19.49
C ALA A 19 15.58 4.61 -18.94
N THR A 20 14.54 4.06 -18.30
CA THR A 20 13.56 4.85 -17.58
C THR A 20 14.24 5.41 -16.35
N VAL A 21 14.52 6.72 -16.35
CA VAL A 21 14.92 7.42 -15.14
C VAL A 21 13.70 7.40 -14.22
N PRO A 22 13.81 6.86 -13.00
CA PRO A 22 12.69 6.82 -12.09
C PRO A 22 12.32 8.26 -11.69
N GLU A 23 11.04 8.50 -11.46
CA GLU A 23 10.56 9.82 -11.02
C GLU A 23 11.23 10.22 -9.69
N PRO A 24 11.44 11.53 -9.44
CA PRO A 24 12.06 11.97 -8.20
C PRO A 24 11.26 11.54 -6.96
N TYR A 25 11.97 11.24 -5.87
CA TYR A 25 11.36 10.96 -4.57
C TYR A 25 10.52 12.17 -4.09
N GLN A 26 9.25 11.92 -3.81
CA GLN A 26 8.26 12.92 -3.42
C GLN A 26 8.29 13.22 -1.91
N LYS A 27 9.39 13.79 -1.43
CA LYS A 27 9.62 14.06 0.01
C LYS A 27 8.59 15.00 0.64
N ASP A 28 8.04 15.94 -0.12
CA ASP A 28 7.11 16.97 0.40
C ASP A 28 5.65 16.49 0.48
N ARG A 29 5.36 15.26 0.05
CA ARG A 29 4.01 14.69 0.10
C ARG A 29 3.78 13.91 1.39
N GLU A 30 2.54 13.93 1.86
CA GLU A 30 2.10 13.06 2.97
C GLU A 30 2.16 11.58 2.56
N PRO A 31 2.39 10.65 3.50
CA PRO A 31 2.48 9.20 3.22
C PRO A 31 1.34 8.65 2.35
N GLU A 32 0.11 9.13 2.54
CA GLU A 32 -1.10 8.72 1.82
C GLU A 32 -1.11 9.14 0.34
N SER A 33 -0.31 10.14 -0.01
CA SER A 33 -0.28 10.75 -1.34
C SER A 33 1.05 10.56 -2.08
N ARG A 34 2.00 9.90 -1.42
CA ARG A 34 3.34 9.65 -1.92
C ARG A 34 3.39 8.37 -2.75
N THR A 35 3.75 8.50 -4.02
CA THR A 35 3.80 7.38 -4.99
C THR A 35 5.23 7.01 -5.39
N GLU A 36 6.18 7.93 -5.29
CA GLU A 36 7.56 7.74 -5.76
C GLU A 36 8.56 7.78 -4.60
N TYR A 37 9.44 6.78 -4.53
CA TYR A 37 10.40 6.54 -3.43
C TYR A 37 11.85 6.33 -3.93
N SER A 38 12.23 7.05 -4.98
CA SER A 38 13.52 6.87 -5.65
C SER A 38 14.74 7.18 -4.76
N GLY A 39 15.79 6.37 -4.90
CA GLY A 39 17.05 6.54 -4.16
C GLY A 39 17.02 5.99 -2.73
N VAL A 40 18.15 6.10 -2.03
CA VAL A 40 18.35 5.51 -0.70
C VAL A 40 17.41 6.11 0.35
N GLU A 41 17.23 7.43 0.33
CA GLU A 41 16.29 8.12 1.22
C GLU A 41 14.84 7.66 0.98
N GLY A 42 14.45 7.55 -0.30
CA GLY A 42 13.11 7.13 -0.67
C GLY A 42 12.82 5.69 -0.21
N LEU A 43 13.75 4.75 -0.39
CA LEU A 43 13.57 3.37 0.11
C LEU A 43 13.42 3.29 1.63
N ALA A 44 14.24 4.06 2.38
CA ALA A 44 14.11 4.12 3.84
C ALA A 44 12.74 4.69 4.24
N GLN A 45 12.29 5.73 3.54
CA GLN A 45 10.98 6.33 3.78
C GLN A 45 9.83 5.38 3.43
N GLN A 46 9.93 4.62 2.35
CA GLN A 46 8.89 3.67 1.94
C GLN A 46 8.54 2.70 3.06
N GLN A 47 9.55 2.20 3.77
CA GLN A 47 9.32 1.31 4.92
C GLN A 47 8.62 2.02 6.09
N GLN A 48 8.95 3.29 6.34
CA GLN A 48 8.31 4.10 7.38
C GLN A 48 6.84 4.37 7.04
N ASP A 49 6.58 4.76 5.79
CA ASP A 49 5.24 5.07 5.30
C ASP A 49 4.36 3.82 5.28
N GLN A 50 4.87 2.67 4.84
CA GLN A 50 4.13 1.41 4.92
C GLN A 50 3.72 1.06 6.36
N ASN A 51 4.63 1.22 7.33
CA ASN A 51 4.32 0.98 8.73
C ASN A 51 3.30 1.99 9.27
N TYR A 52 3.41 3.26 8.87
CA TYR A 52 2.45 4.29 9.23
C TYR A 52 1.06 3.98 8.66
N LEU A 53 0.96 3.73 7.36
CA LEU A 53 -0.28 3.46 6.65
C LEU A 53 -0.97 2.20 7.18
N MET A 54 -0.21 1.14 7.48
CA MET A 54 -0.75 -0.06 8.12
C MET A 54 -1.36 0.24 9.49
N ARG A 55 -0.65 1.00 10.35
CA ARG A 55 -1.18 1.38 11.66
C ARG A 55 -2.40 2.28 11.54
N LYS A 56 -2.38 3.23 10.60
CA LYS A 56 -3.52 4.11 10.32
C LYS A 56 -4.73 3.31 9.88
N GLU A 57 -4.58 2.36 8.96
CA GLU A 57 -5.67 1.50 8.51
C GLU A 57 -6.29 0.68 9.65
N LEU A 58 -5.45 0.14 10.56
CA LEU A 58 -5.94 -0.57 11.75
C LEU A 58 -6.68 0.36 12.72
N GLN A 59 -6.15 1.56 12.93
CA GLN A 59 -6.79 2.59 13.75
C GLN A 59 -8.15 3.00 13.18
N ASP A 60 -8.24 3.25 11.88
CA ASP A 60 -9.49 3.61 11.20
C ASP A 60 -10.53 2.49 11.35
N LYS A 61 -10.14 1.22 11.14
CA LYS A 61 -11.01 0.05 11.36
C LYS A 61 -11.44 -0.09 12.82
N CYS A 62 -10.54 0.19 13.76
CA CYS A 62 -10.84 0.17 15.19
C CYS A 62 -11.89 1.22 15.55
N ASP A 63 -11.76 2.45 15.04
CA ASP A 63 -12.69 3.53 15.31
C ASP A 63 -14.07 3.29 14.68
N ASP A 64 -14.10 2.77 13.44
CA ASP A 64 -15.33 2.29 12.81
C ASP A 64 -16.01 1.19 13.64
N ALA A 65 -15.24 0.22 14.15
CA ALA A 65 -15.78 -0.84 14.99
C ALA A 65 -16.37 -0.31 16.31
N LYS A 66 -15.77 0.72 16.92
CA LYS A 66 -16.32 1.39 18.12
C LYS A 66 -17.63 2.10 17.83
N VAL A 67 -17.70 2.86 16.73
CA VAL A 67 -18.92 3.55 16.30
C VAL A 67 -20.03 2.53 16.02
N ASN A 68 -19.74 1.49 15.25
CA ASN A 68 -20.70 0.44 14.93
C ASN A 68 -21.16 -0.35 16.16
N LEU A 69 -20.27 -0.57 17.15
CA LEU A 69 -20.67 -1.15 18.42
C LEU A 69 -21.66 -0.26 19.18
N ALA A 70 -21.46 1.06 19.17
CA ALA A 70 -22.38 2.01 19.80
C ALA A 70 -23.76 1.98 19.14
N ILE A 71 -23.81 1.98 17.81
CA ILE A 71 -25.06 1.82 17.03
C ILE A 71 -25.74 0.49 17.37
N ALA A 72 -25.00 -0.63 17.30
CA ALA A 72 -25.55 -1.95 17.60
C ALA A 72 -26.09 -2.09 19.03
N LYS A 73 -25.48 -1.42 20.00
CA LYS A 73 -25.98 -1.34 21.39
C LYS A 73 -27.29 -0.54 21.45
N SER A 74 -27.38 0.58 20.73
CA SER A 74 -28.60 1.37 20.60
C SER A 74 -29.75 0.52 20.04
N ASP A 75 -29.46 -0.23 18.98
CA ASP A 75 -30.43 -1.06 18.27
C ASP A 75 -30.70 -2.42 18.95
N LYS A 76 -30.02 -2.72 20.06
CA LYS A 76 -30.11 -3.97 20.82
C LYS A 76 -29.82 -5.23 19.97
N THR A 77 -28.95 -5.11 18.97
CA THR A 77 -28.62 -6.20 18.03
C THR A 77 -27.49 -7.09 18.56
N THR A 78 -27.81 -8.06 19.41
CA THR A 78 -26.81 -8.91 20.12
C THR A 78 -25.75 -9.56 19.21
N LYS A 79 -26.12 -9.98 17.99
CA LYS A 79 -25.15 -10.57 17.03
C LYS A 79 -24.14 -9.52 16.53
N ALA A 80 -24.60 -8.30 16.23
CA ALA A 80 -23.74 -7.20 15.79
C ALA A 80 -22.86 -6.69 16.93
N ILE A 81 -23.40 -6.60 18.15
CA ILE A 81 -22.63 -6.28 19.36
C ILE A 81 -21.44 -7.24 19.51
N LYS A 82 -21.69 -8.56 19.46
CA LYS A 82 -20.61 -9.56 19.56
C LYS A 82 -19.61 -9.48 18.40
N LYS A 83 -20.08 -9.15 17.20
CA LYS A 83 -19.22 -8.96 16.02
C LYS A 83 -18.26 -7.78 16.25
N HIS A 84 -18.79 -6.59 16.54
CA HIS A 84 -17.97 -5.39 16.70
C HIS A 84 -17.06 -5.44 17.93
N GLN A 85 -17.45 -6.16 18.99
CA GLN A 85 -16.54 -6.45 20.11
C GLN A 85 -15.32 -7.30 19.71
N ARG A 86 -15.45 -8.19 18.71
CA ARG A 86 -14.31 -8.94 18.18
C ARG A 86 -13.46 -8.07 17.27
N GLU A 87 -14.07 -7.31 16.38
CA GLU A 87 -13.36 -6.37 15.50
C GLU A 87 -12.53 -5.35 16.29
N ILE A 88 -13.05 -4.85 17.42
CA ILE A 88 -12.27 -4.00 18.35
C ILE A 88 -11.04 -4.75 18.88
N LYS A 89 -11.17 -6.01 19.28
CA LYS A 89 -10.02 -6.80 19.76
C LYS A 89 -9.00 -7.09 18.66
N ASP A 90 -9.46 -7.20 17.43
CA ASP A 90 -8.62 -7.56 16.28
C ASP A 90 -7.88 -6.34 15.71
N TYR A 91 -8.49 -5.15 15.74
CA TYR A 91 -7.95 -3.95 15.07
C TYR A 91 -7.42 -2.87 16.02
N CYS A 92 -7.90 -2.78 17.26
CA CYS A 92 -7.40 -1.79 18.21
C CYS A 92 -6.12 -2.32 18.88
N ILE A 93 -4.97 -2.00 18.28
CA ILE A 93 -3.63 -2.34 18.78
C ILE A 93 -3.07 -1.21 19.65
#